data_AF-A0AAE8HIM4-F1
#
_entry.id   AF-A0AAE8HIM4-F1
#
_cell.length_a   1.000
_cell.length_b   1.000
_cell.length_c   1.000
_cell.angle_alpha   90.00
_cell.angle_beta   90.00
_cell.angle_gamma   90.00
#
_symmetry.space_group_name_H-M   'P 1'
#
loop_
_entity.id
_entity.type
_entity.pdbx_description
1 polymer ?
#
loop_
_entity_poly.entity_id
_entity_poly.type
_entity_poly.pdbx_seq_one_letter_code
_entity_poly.pdbx_strand_id
1 'polypeptide(L)'
;MEMKFRTQSGAIVTADPMAEGPTPLELADPAAEHGVGQVEPAHLLRKQIEGVIREYGADPAEAALAVCVILDGNLGLAEDGWFDDDETVLNAIIAGSQADD
;
A
#
# COMPACT_ATOMS: atom_id res chain seq x y z
N MET A 1 -30.52 -15.86 31.43
CA MET A 1 -31.48 -15.15 30.55
C MET A 1 -30.84 -15.12 29.18
N GLU A 2 -31.32 -15.90 28.22
CA GLU A 2 -30.67 -16.05 26.91
C GLU A 2 -31.00 -14.89 25.98
N MET A 3 -30.00 -14.35 25.28
CA MET A 3 -30.20 -13.30 24.28
C MET A 3 -30.06 -13.87 22.86
N LYS A 4 -31.00 -13.54 21.97
CA LYS A 4 -31.03 -14.03 20.59
C LYS A 4 -30.87 -12.88 19.62
N PHE A 5 -29.84 -12.95 18.78
CA PHE A 5 -29.52 -11.96 17.76
C PHE A 5 -29.69 -12.56 16.37
N ARG A 6 -30.25 -11.79 15.44
CA ARG A 6 -30.34 -12.18 14.02
C ARG A 6 -29.21 -11.51 13.24
N THR A 7 -28.43 -12.30 12.52
CA THR A 7 -27.40 -11.78 11.60
C THR A 7 -28.03 -11.34 10.27
N GLN A 8 -27.31 -10.55 9.49
CA GLN A 8 -27.76 -10.11 8.16
C GLN A 8 -28.03 -11.27 7.20
N SER A 9 -27.37 -12.42 7.39
CA SER A 9 -27.63 -13.65 6.64
C SER A 9 -28.89 -14.40 7.12
N GLY A 10 -29.58 -13.91 8.15
CA GLY A 10 -30.79 -14.52 8.70
C GLY A 10 -30.54 -15.59 9.76
N ALA A 11 -29.29 -15.94 10.07
CA ALA A 11 -28.96 -16.90 11.12
C ALA A 11 -29.29 -16.31 12.50
N ILE A 12 -29.88 -17.12 13.38
CA ILE A 12 -30.17 -16.72 14.77
C ILE A 12 -29.03 -17.23 15.65
N VAL A 13 -28.25 -16.30 16.20
CA VAL A 13 -27.19 -16.59 17.17
C VAL A 13 -27.80 -16.43 18.57
N THR A 14 -27.75 -17.49 19.35
CA THR A 14 -28.15 -17.45 20.76
C THR A 14 -26.89 -17.37 21.60
N ALA A 15 -26.77 -16.31 22.40
CA ALA A 15 -25.67 -16.11 23.32
C ALA A 15 -26.18 -16.25 24.76
N ASP A 16 -25.54 -17.13 25.54
CA ASP A 16 -25.74 -17.18 26.98
C ASP A 16 -24.75 -16.20 27.65
N PRO A 17 -25.22 -15.10 28.25
CA PRO A 17 -24.36 -14.11 28.87
C PRO A 17 -23.65 -14.59 30.14
N MET A 18 -24.00 -15.78 30.65
CA MET A 18 -23.39 -16.38 31.85
C MET A 18 -22.44 -17.54 31.54
N ALA A 19 -22.28 -17.93 30.27
CA ALA A 19 -21.23 -18.85 29.88
C ALA A 19 -19.88 -18.15 30.07
N GLU A 20 -18.95 -18.78 30.80
CA GLU A 20 -17.57 -18.28 30.96
C GLU A 20 -17.05 -17.87 29.58
N GLY A 21 -16.72 -16.59 29.46
CA GLY A 21 -16.59 -15.94 28.16
C GLY A 21 -15.59 -16.67 27.27
N PRO A 22 -15.87 -16.80 25.96
CA PRO A 22 -14.82 -17.16 25.03
C PRO A 22 -13.68 -16.16 25.23
N THR A 23 -12.45 -16.67 25.29
CA THR A 23 -11.19 -15.90 25.32
C THR A 23 -11.38 -14.55 24.64
N PRO A 24 -11.00 -13.42 25.27
CA PRO A 24 -11.06 -12.12 24.62
C PRO A 24 -10.43 -12.28 23.25
N LEU A 25 -11.22 -12.11 22.19
CA LEU A 25 -10.66 -11.86 20.87
C LEU A 25 -9.99 -10.50 21.03
N GLU A 26 -8.70 -10.51 21.40
CA GLU A 26 -7.88 -9.32 21.33
C GLU A 26 -8.00 -8.81 19.90
N LEU A 27 -8.59 -7.64 19.74
CA LEU A 27 -8.46 -6.87 18.52
C LEU A 27 -6.96 -6.69 18.33
N ALA A 28 -6.43 -7.24 17.24
CA ALA A 28 -5.02 -7.10 16.89
C ALA A 28 -4.64 -5.63 16.98
N ASP A 29 -3.47 -5.33 17.54
CA ASP A 29 -2.96 -3.98 17.62
C ASP A 29 -2.98 -3.36 16.21
N PRO A 30 -3.76 -2.30 15.96
CA PRO A 30 -3.80 -1.66 14.65
C PRO A 30 -2.44 -1.08 14.25
N ALA A 31 -1.52 -0.87 15.20
CA ALA A 31 -0.12 -0.51 14.91
C ALA A 31 0.74 -1.71 14.46
N ALA A 32 0.31 -2.95 14.73
CA ALA A 32 0.95 -4.16 14.20
C ALA A 32 0.52 -4.49 12.76
N GLU A 33 -0.57 -3.88 12.26
CA GLU A 33 -0.93 -3.95 10.85
C GLU A 33 0.05 -3.11 10.01
N HIS A 34 0.92 -3.80 9.27
CA HIS A 34 1.69 -3.21 8.17
C HIS A 34 0.72 -2.72 7.08
N GLY A 35 0.18 -1.51 7.20
CA GLY A 35 -0.59 -0.91 6.10
C GLY A 35 -1.45 0.30 6.42
N VAL A 36 -1.86 0.53 7.67
CA VAL A 36 -2.81 1.61 8.01
C VAL A 36 -2.15 2.92 8.47
N GLY A 37 -0.88 2.89 8.87
CA GLY A 37 -0.16 4.07 9.38
C GLY A 37 0.41 5.03 8.32
N GLN A 38 0.32 4.72 7.02
CA GLN A 38 1.00 5.46 5.94
C GLN A 38 0.05 5.90 4.81
N VAL A 39 -1.23 6.12 5.13
CA VAL A 39 -2.23 6.52 4.12
C VAL A 39 -1.83 7.82 3.43
N GLU A 40 -1.32 8.81 4.19
CA GLU A 40 -0.91 10.11 3.65
C GLU A 40 0.32 10.02 2.72
N PRO A 41 1.46 9.39 3.11
CA PRO A 41 2.59 9.19 2.20
C PRO A 41 2.21 8.43 0.92
N ALA A 42 1.44 7.35 1.05
CA ALA A 42 1.02 6.57 -0.10
C ALA A 42 0.00 7.33 -0.99
N HIS A 43 -0.80 8.24 -0.42
CA HIS A 43 -1.69 9.10 -1.19
C HIS A 43 -0.90 10.15 -1.98
N LEU A 44 0.10 10.78 -1.37
CA LEU A 44 0.99 11.74 -2.04
C LEU A 44 1.75 11.09 -3.19
N LEU A 45 2.34 9.91 -2.96
CA LEU A 45 3.03 9.16 -4.01
C LEU A 45 2.09 8.82 -5.18
N ARG A 46 0.86 8.38 -4.88
CA ARG A 46 -0.16 8.14 -5.93
C ARG A 46 -0.48 9.40 -6.73
N LYS A 47 -0.52 10.57 -6.10
CA LYS A 47 -0.76 11.85 -6.79
C LYS A 47 0.42 12.27 -7.67
N GLN A 48 1.66 12.02 -7.23
CA GLN A 48 2.84 12.25 -8.05
C GLN A 48 2.85 11.35 -9.29
N ILE A 49 2.55 10.05 -9.12
CA ILE A 49 2.41 9.10 -10.24
C ILE A 49 1.32 9.54 -11.21
N GLU A 50 0.15 9.96 -10.71
CA GLU A 50 -0.93 10.49 -11.55
C GLU A 50 -0.48 11.73 -12.35
N GLY A 51 0.33 12.61 -11.74
CA GLY A 51 0.92 13.77 -12.39
C GLY A 51 1.81 13.38 -13.57
N VAL A 52 2.76 12.48 -13.35
CA VAL A 52 3.70 12.00 -14.38
C VAL A 52 2.96 11.31 -15.52
N ILE A 53 2.00 10.44 -15.24
CA ILE A 53 1.22 9.77 -16.30
C ILE A 53 0.49 10.79 -17.18
N ARG A 54 0.00 11.89 -16.60
CA ARG A 54 -0.66 12.95 -17.37
C ARG A 54 0.32 13.79 -18.18
N GLU A 55 1.47 14.10 -17.60
CA GLU A 55 2.54 14.87 -18.25
C GLU A 55 3.09 14.16 -19.49
N TYR A 56 3.42 12.88 -19.33
CA TYR A 56 3.93 12.03 -20.40
C TYR A 56 2.83 11.30 -21.17
N GLY A 57 1.57 11.76 -21.11
CA GLY A 57 0.43 11.03 -21.69
C GLY A 57 0.51 10.76 -23.20
N ALA A 58 1.42 11.42 -23.91
CA ALA A 58 1.72 11.18 -25.32
C ALA A 58 2.71 10.00 -25.55
N ASP A 59 3.52 9.64 -24.54
CA ASP A 59 4.50 8.55 -24.59
C ASP A 59 4.39 7.66 -23.34
N PRO A 60 3.64 6.55 -23.43
CA PRO A 60 3.48 5.61 -22.32
C PRO A 60 4.78 4.96 -21.85
N ALA A 61 5.79 4.81 -22.72
CA ALA A 61 7.06 4.20 -22.35
C ALA A 61 7.89 5.16 -21.50
N GLU A 62 7.92 6.43 -21.89
CA GLU A 62 8.54 7.49 -21.11
C GLU A 62 7.83 7.70 -19.76
N ALA A 63 6.50 7.66 -19.76
CA ALA A 63 5.71 7.72 -18.53
C ALA A 63 6.04 6.58 -17.57
N ALA A 64 6.15 5.34 -18.07
CA ALA A 64 6.50 4.18 -17.25
C ALA A 64 7.90 4.31 -16.66
N LEU A 65 8.88 4.76 -17.45
CA LEU A 65 10.26 4.96 -17.00
C LEU A 65 10.33 6.02 -15.90
N ALA A 66 9.68 7.18 -16.10
CA ALA A 66 9.62 8.25 -15.10
C ALA A 66 8.93 7.80 -13.80
N VAL A 67 7.89 6.95 -13.89
CA VAL A 67 7.26 6.34 -12.72
C VAL A 67 8.23 5.43 -11.97
N CYS A 68 9.04 4.62 -12.66
CA CYS A 68 10.05 3.78 -12.00
C CYS A 68 11.06 4.62 -11.20
N VAL A 69 11.52 5.74 -11.76
CA VAL A 69 12.44 6.66 -11.06
C VAL A 69 11.78 7.26 -9.81
N ILE A 70 10.51 7.70 -9.91
CA ILE A 70 9.77 8.22 -8.74
C ILE A 70 9.60 7.16 -7.67
N LEU A 71 9.25 5.94 -8.06
CA LEU A 71 9.07 4.84 -7.12
C LEU A 71 10.37 4.52 -6.40
N ASP A 72 11.50 4.50 -7.12
CA ASP A 72 12.80 4.26 -6.53
C ASP A 72 13.18 5.33 -5.50
N GLY A 73 13.07 6.63 -5.86
CA GLY A 73 13.39 7.73 -4.95
C GLY A 73 12.52 7.77 -3.67
N ASN A 74 11.36 7.10 -3.67
CA ASN A 74 10.47 7.03 -2.51
C ASN A 74 10.59 5.72 -1.71
N LEU A 75 10.98 4.62 -2.36
CA LEU A 75 10.88 3.26 -1.79
C LEU A 75 12.22 2.50 -1.77
N GLY A 76 13.27 2.98 -2.46
CA GLY A 76 14.58 2.33 -2.51
C GLY A 76 14.59 1.01 -3.28
N LEU A 77 13.80 0.90 -4.35
CA LEU A 77 13.55 -0.36 -5.05
C LEU A 77 14.79 -0.94 -5.74
N ALA A 78 15.66 -0.08 -6.29
CA ALA A 78 16.89 -0.49 -6.95
C ALA A 78 17.88 -1.12 -5.96
N GLU A 79 17.98 -0.60 -4.73
CA GLU A 79 18.86 -1.18 -3.70
C GLU A 79 18.39 -2.58 -3.27
N ASP A 80 17.08 -2.83 -3.38
CA ASP A 80 16.45 -4.13 -3.13
C ASP A 80 16.50 -5.09 -4.36
N GLY A 81 17.10 -4.65 -5.48
CA GLY A 81 17.30 -5.46 -6.68
C GLY A 81 16.07 -5.61 -7.58
N TRP A 82 15.03 -4.77 -7.40
CA TRP A 82 13.80 -4.84 -8.22
C TRP A 82 14.02 -4.52 -9.71
N PHE A 83 15.11 -3.83 -10.05
CA PHE A 83 15.41 -3.38 -11.41
C PHE A 83 16.72 -3.95 -11.96
N ASP A 84 17.30 -4.96 -11.32
CA ASP A 84 18.60 -5.54 -11.70
C ASP A 84 18.63 -6.09 -13.14
N ASP A 85 17.47 -6.49 -13.67
CA ASP A 85 17.30 -7.00 -15.03
C ASP A 85 16.88 -5.93 -16.06
N ASP A 86 16.68 -4.67 -15.63
CA ASP A 86 16.30 -3.56 -16.51
C ASP A 86 17.34 -2.43 -16.50
N GLU A 87 18.33 -2.57 -17.39
CA GLU A 87 19.37 -1.55 -17.58
C GLU A 87 18.82 -0.17 -17.95
N THR A 88 17.63 -0.09 -18.58
CA THR A 88 17.05 1.20 -18.97
C THR A 88 16.57 1.97 -17.74
N VAL A 89 15.91 1.27 -16.83
CA VAL A 89 15.46 1.84 -15.55
C VAL A 89 16.64 2.21 -14.66
N LEU A 90 17.63 1.33 -14.53
CA LEU A 90 18.84 1.61 -13.73
C LEU A 90 19.58 2.85 -14.21
N ASN A 91 19.77 2.99 -15.53
CA ASN A 91 20.42 4.17 -16.11
C ASN A 91 19.60 5.45 -15.84
N ALA A 92 18.27 5.38 -15.94
CA ALA A 92 17.39 6.52 -15.67
C ALA A 92 17.42 6.94 -14.19
N ILE A 93 17.47 5.98 -13.25
CA ILE A 93 17.62 6.24 -11.82
C ILE A 93 18.94 6.96 -11.54
N ILE A 94 20.05 6.45 -12.09
CA ILE A 94 21.38 7.06 -11.93
C ILE A 94 21.40 8.49 -12.50
N ALA A 95 20.78 8.70 -13.66
CA ALA A 95 20.70 10.02 -14.29
C ALA A 95 19.84 11.01 -13.48
N GLY A 96 18.72 10.55 -12.91
CA GLY A 96 17.86 11.34 -12.03
C GLY A 96 18.59 11.81 -10.78
N SER A 97 19.31 10.91 -10.11
CA SER A 97 20.06 11.22 -8.89
C SER A 97 21.19 12.24 -9.09
N GLN A 98 21.72 12.37 -10.31
CA GLN A 98 22.75 13.38 -10.64
C GLN A 98 22.19 14.78 -10.92
N ALA A 99 20.87 14.92 -11.15
CA ALA A 99 20.24 16.20 -11.42
C ALA A 99 19.87 16.98 -10.15
N ASP A 100 19.87 16.30 -8.98
CA ASP A 100 19.49 16.85 -7.68
C ASP A 100 20.70 17.25 -6.79
N ASP A 101 21.95 17.07 -7.27
CA ASP A 101 23.23 17.42 -6.59
C ASP A 101 23.90 18.66 -7.23
#